data_AF-A0A2A9DTD0-F1
#
_entry.id   AF-A0A2A9DTD0-F1
#
_cell.length_a   1.000
_cell.length_b   1.000
_cell.length_c   1.000
_cell.angle_alpha   90.00
_cell.angle_beta   90.00
_cell.angle_gamma   90.00
#
_symmetry.space_group_name_H-M   'P 1'
#
loop_
_entity.id
_entity.type
_entity.pdbx_description
1 polymer ?
#
loop_
_entity_poly.entity_id
_entity_poly.type
_entity_poly.pdbx_seq_one_letter_code
_entity_poly.pdbx_strand_id
1 'polypeptide(L)'
;MANQPALRTSSGAIWLIVGAVLTVICLLVIVPLIQFGNPVTLVGAVLVVVLYIAMIVVRLTIAARVTRLRVLAVLFGLIALIGLLTVLIDAFAGWR
;
A
#
# COMPACT_ATOMS: atom_id res chain seq x y z
N MET A 1 -34.69 5.74 -16.03
CA MET A 1 -33.52 5.06 -15.43
C MET A 1 -32.88 5.99 -14.39
N ALA A 2 -33.48 6.10 -13.21
CA ALA A 2 -32.96 6.92 -12.13
C ALA A 2 -33.31 6.21 -10.81
N ASN A 3 -32.36 6.22 -9.86
CA ASN A 3 -32.39 5.54 -8.55
C ASN A 3 -31.92 4.08 -8.56
N GLN A 4 -30.63 3.86 -8.82
CA GLN A 4 -29.91 2.68 -8.32
C GLN A 4 -29.09 3.08 -7.07
N PRO A 5 -29.59 2.81 -5.84
CA PRO A 5 -28.86 3.09 -4.60
C PRO A 5 -27.49 2.39 -4.54
N ALA A 6 -27.38 1.25 -5.23
CA ALA A 6 -26.17 0.42 -5.31
C ALA A 6 -24.94 1.17 -5.86
N LEU A 7 -25.13 2.21 -6.68
CA LEU A 7 -24.03 3.04 -7.22
C LEU A 7 -23.56 4.14 -6.26
N ARG A 8 -24.32 4.47 -5.21
CA ARG A 8 -23.97 5.56 -4.27
C ARG A 8 -23.05 5.10 -3.14
N THR A 9 -22.97 3.80 -2.89
CA THR A 9 -22.20 3.24 -1.77
C THR A 9 -20.97 2.50 -2.25
N SER A 10 -19.96 3.23 -2.76
CA SER A 10 -18.58 2.72 -2.68
C SER A 10 -18.26 2.52 -1.19
N SER A 11 -18.21 1.25 -0.77
CA SER A 11 -18.06 0.81 0.63
C SER A 11 -16.65 1.07 1.18
N GLY A 12 -15.74 1.53 0.33
CA GLY A 12 -14.31 1.61 0.63
C GLY A 12 -13.61 0.26 0.64
N ALA A 13 -14.31 -0.86 0.40
CA ALA A 13 -13.70 -2.19 0.32
C ALA A 13 -12.72 -2.31 -0.86
N ILE A 14 -13.02 -1.63 -1.98
CA ILE A 14 -12.15 -1.63 -3.16
C ILE A 14 -10.76 -1.08 -2.87
N TRP A 15 -10.62 -0.13 -1.94
CA TRP A 15 -9.31 0.37 -1.50
C TRP A 15 -8.47 -0.71 -0.83
N LEU A 16 -9.09 -1.63 -0.06
CA LEU A 16 -8.36 -2.74 0.54
C LEU A 16 -7.95 -3.78 -0.50
N ILE A 17 -8.79 -4.03 -1.52
CA ILE A 17 -8.47 -4.97 -2.60
C ILE A 17 -7.30 -4.44 -3.42
N VAL A 18 -7.39 -3.20 -3.92
CA VAL A 18 -6.33 -2.60 -4.73
C VAL A 18 -5.05 -2.39 -3.89
N GLY A 19 -5.20 -2.02 -2.61
CA GLY A 19 -4.08 -1.95 -1.67
C GLY A 19 -3.42 -3.31 -1.42
N ALA A 20 -4.19 -4.39 -1.32
CA ALA A 20 -3.65 -5.74 -1.18
C ALA A 20 -2.84 -6.14 -2.41
N VAL A 21 -3.41 -5.91 -3.60
CA VAL A 21 -2.75 -6.20 -4.88
C VAL A 21 -1.43 -5.45 -4.99
N LEU A 22 -1.42 -4.14 -4.70
CA LEU A 22 -0.20 -3.35 -4.72
C LEU A 22 0.83 -3.86 -3.69
N THR A 23 0.39 -4.16 -2.46
CA THR A 23 1.25 -4.69 -1.40
C THR A 23 1.92 -6.00 -1.85
N VAL A 24 1.14 -6.92 -2.41
CA VAL A 24 1.66 -8.19 -2.95
C VAL A 24 2.66 -7.94 -4.06
N ILE A 25 2.37 -7.05 -5.02
CA ILE A 25 3.29 -6.70 -6.10
C ILE A 25 4.60 -6.14 -5.54
N CYS A 26 4.53 -5.20 -4.60
CA CYS A 26 5.72 -4.64 -3.94
C CYS A 26 6.54 -5.73 -3.24
N LEU A 27 5.91 -6.64 -2.50
CA LEU A 27 6.60 -7.72 -1.81
C LEU A 27 7.22 -8.73 -2.78
N LEU A 28 6.53 -9.09 -3.87
CA LEU A 28 7.08 -9.96 -4.91
C LEU A 28 8.34 -9.39 -5.55
N VAL A 29 8.44 -8.06 -5.64
CA VAL A 29 9.63 -7.37 -6.18
C VAL A 29 10.72 -7.21 -5.12
N ILE A 30 10.38 -6.78 -3.91
CA ILE A 30 11.36 -6.42 -2.86
C ILE A 30 11.95 -7.66 -2.18
N VAL A 31 11.15 -8.68 -1.90
CA VAL A 31 11.60 -9.85 -1.12
C VAL A 31 12.78 -10.57 -1.78
N PRO A 32 12.80 -10.82 -3.10
CA PRO A 32 13.98 -11.37 -3.76
C PRO A 32 15.24 -10.50 -3.63
N LEU A 33 15.11 -9.18 -3.50
CA LEU A 33 16.27 -8.28 -3.39
C LEU A 33 16.98 -8.40 -2.03
N ILE A 34 16.30 -8.91 -1.00
CA ILE A 34 16.87 -9.08 0.35
C ILE A 34 18.14 -9.94 0.34
N GLN A 35 18.23 -10.90 -0.58
CA GLN A 35 19.40 -11.78 -0.69
C GLN A 35 20.70 -11.06 -1.07
N PHE A 36 20.60 -9.85 -1.63
CA PHE A 36 21.77 -9.03 -2.00
C PHE A 36 22.34 -8.22 -0.82
N GLY A 37 21.76 -8.35 0.38
CA GLY A 37 22.36 -7.87 1.63
C GLY A 37 22.16 -6.37 1.92
N ASN A 38 21.43 -5.63 1.08
CA ASN A 38 21.11 -4.24 1.36
C ASN A 38 20.00 -4.12 2.42
N PRO A 39 20.26 -3.52 3.60
CA PRO A 39 19.28 -3.44 4.69
C PRO A 39 18.02 -2.65 4.32
N VAL A 40 18.09 -1.76 3.32
CA VAL A 40 16.95 -0.97 2.84
C VAL A 40 15.82 -1.86 2.33
N THR A 41 16.14 -2.99 1.71
CA THR A 41 15.13 -3.92 1.16
C THR A 41 14.26 -4.56 2.25
N LEU A 42 14.87 -4.97 3.37
CA LEU A 42 14.16 -5.51 4.53
C LEU A 42 13.29 -4.44 5.19
N VAL A 43 13.83 -3.24 5.40
CA VAL A 43 13.09 -2.11 5.98
C VAL A 43 11.90 -1.73 5.09
N GLY A 44 12.12 -1.65 3.78
CA GLY A 44 11.08 -1.34 2.80
C GLY A 44 9.95 -2.38 2.79
N ALA A 45 10.29 -3.67 2.83
CA ALA A 45 9.30 -4.75 2.91
C ALA A 45 8.44 -4.64 4.18
N VAL A 46 9.06 -4.40 5.34
CA VAL A 46 8.34 -4.22 6.61
C VAL A 46 7.43 -3.00 6.56
N LEU A 47 7.90 -1.86 6.05
CA LEU A 47 7.10 -0.64 5.93
C LEU A 47 5.88 -0.83 5.04
N VAL A 48 6.02 -1.53 3.91
CA VAL A 48 4.90 -1.84 3.00
C VAL A 48 3.84 -2.68 3.72
N VAL A 49 4.24 -3.69 4.49
CA VAL A 49 3.31 -4.51 5.29
C VAL A 49 2.62 -3.68 6.36
N VAL A 50 3.35 -2.86 7.10
CA VAL A 50 2.81 -1.99 8.16
C VAL A 50 1.80 -0.99 7.61
N LEU A 51 2.09 -0.37 6.46
CA LEU A 51 1.17 0.55 5.79
C LEU A 51 -0.12 -0.13 5.34
N TYR A 52 -0.03 -1.37 4.84
CA TYR A 52 -1.22 -2.14 4.48
C TYR A 52 -2.05 -2.52 5.71
N ILE A 53 -1.40 -2.94 6.80
CA ILE A 53 -2.09 -3.17 8.09
C ILE A 53 -2.78 -1.89 8.56
N ALA A 54 -2.14 -0.73 8.42
CA ALA A 54 -2.75 0.56 8.75
C ALA A 54 -4.01 0.83 7.90
N MET A 55 -4.04 0.44 6.61
CA MET A 55 -5.25 0.54 5.79
C MET A 55 -6.40 -0.30 6.37
N ILE A 56 -6.11 -1.53 6.81
CA ILE A 56 -7.08 -2.40 7.46
C ILE A 56 -7.60 -1.75 8.74
N VAL A 57 -6.71 -1.27 9.61
CA VAL A 57 -7.07 -0.59 10.87
C VAL A 57 -7.97 0.62 10.60
N VAL A 58 -7.56 1.52 9.69
CA VAL A 58 -8.35 2.70 9.30
C VAL A 58 -9.74 2.32 8.78
N ARG A 59 -9.84 1.21 8.03
CA ARG A 59 -11.12 0.74 7.51
C ARG A 59 -12.10 0.34 8.62
N LEU A 60 -11.57 -0.20 9.72
CA LEU A 60 -12.34 -0.72 10.85
C LEU A 60 -12.63 0.37 11.90
N THR A 61 -11.75 1.35 12.07
CA THR A 61 -11.86 2.35 13.15
C THR A 61 -12.54 3.66 12.73
N ILE A 62 -12.41 4.09 11.46
CA ILE A 62 -12.94 5.40 11.03
C ILE A 62 -14.39 5.27 10.52
N ALA A 63 -15.34 5.78 11.29
CA ALA A 63 -16.76 5.84 10.92
C ALA A 63 -17.04 6.86 9.79
N ALA A 64 -16.40 8.04 9.85
CA ALA A 64 -16.59 9.13 8.91
C ALA A 64 -16.13 8.75 7.48
N ARG A 65 -17.07 8.67 6.55
CA ARG A 65 -16.83 8.14 5.20
C ARG A 65 -15.78 8.93 4.41
N VAL A 66 -15.86 10.26 4.39
CA VAL A 66 -14.94 11.10 3.60
C VAL A 66 -13.52 11.03 4.16
N THR A 67 -13.37 11.15 5.49
CA THR A 67 -12.08 11.03 6.17
C THR A 67 -11.45 9.67 5.91
N ARG A 68 -12.22 8.59 6.04
CA ARG A 68 -11.76 7.23 5.76
C ARG A 68 -11.21 7.08 4.35
N LEU A 69 -11.94 7.56 3.33
CA LEU A 69 -11.49 7.45 1.94
C LEU A 69 -10.20 8.23 1.67
N ARG A 70 -10.06 9.43 2.24
CA ARG A 70 -8.82 10.23 2.11
C ARG A 70 -7.64 9.53 2.76
N VAL A 71 -7.79 9.01 3.97
CA VAL A 71 -6.71 8.31 4.68
C VAL A 71 -6.32 7.02 3.95
N LEU A 72 -7.29 6.24 3.45
CA LEU A 72 -6.99 5.05 2.64
C LEU A 72 -6.22 5.39 1.36
N ALA A 73 -6.58 6.49 0.69
CA ALA A 73 -5.87 6.95 -0.50
C ALA A 73 -4.42 7.38 -0.20
N VAL A 74 -4.21 8.08 0.90
CA VAL A 74 -2.86 8.49 1.35
C VAL A 74 -2.02 7.25 1.68
N LEU A 75 -2.55 6.31 2.47
CA LEU A 75 -1.83 5.08 2.82
C LEU A 75 -1.48 4.25 1.57
N PHE A 76 -2.42 4.13 0.63
CA PHE A 76 -2.17 3.49 -0.65
C PHE A 76 -1.02 4.17 -1.44
N GLY A 77 -1.05 5.50 -1.52
CA GLY A 77 0.03 6.28 -2.14
C GLY A 77 1.37 6.10 -1.44
N LEU A 78 1.39 6.00 -0.11
CA LEU A 78 2.60 5.74 0.67
C LEU A 78 3.17 4.35 0.40
N ILE A 79 2.34 3.32 0.22
CA ILE A 79 2.82 1.98 -0.18
C ILE A 79 3.54 2.07 -1.52
N ALA A 80 2.94 2.74 -2.51
CA ALA A 80 3.55 2.93 -3.83
C ALA A 80 4.89 3.70 -3.74
N LEU A 81 4.91 4.79 -2.97
CA LEU A 81 6.10 5.62 -2.77
C LEU A 81 7.23 4.83 -2.11
N ILE A 82 6.97 4.15 -0.99
CA ILE A 82 7.98 3.37 -0.27
C ILE A 82 8.46 2.19 -1.11
N GLY A 83 7.56 1.49 -1.79
CA GLY A 83 7.93 0.40 -2.69
C GLY A 83 8.89 0.85 -3.79
N LEU A 84 8.57 1.98 -4.44
CA LEU A 84 9.41 2.57 -5.47
C LEU A 84 10.77 3.04 -4.91
N LEU A 85 10.78 3.77 -3.80
CA LEU A 85 12.02 4.27 -3.18
C LEU A 85 12.94 3.12 -2.75
N THR A 86 12.39 2.05 -2.20
CA THR A 86 13.15 0.87 -1.78
C THR A 86 13.92 0.27 -2.96
N VAL A 87 13.24 0.06 -4.09
CA VAL A 87 13.85 -0.51 -5.30
C VAL A 87 14.88 0.44 -5.90
N LEU A 88 14.58 1.74 -5.96
CA LEU A 88 15.53 2.72 -6.50
C LEU A 88 16.79 2.82 -5.66
N ILE A 89 16.67 2.91 -4.34
CA ILE A 89 17.82 2.98 -3.44
C ILE A 89 18.66 1.71 -3.56
N ASP A 90 18.02 0.54 -3.62
CA ASP A 90 18.73 -0.72 -3.81
C ASP A 90 19.48 -0.78 -5.13
N ALA A 91 18.82 -0.41 -6.22
CA ALA A 91 19.44 -0.31 -7.54
C ALA A 91 20.65 0.63 -7.53
N PHE A 92 20.51 1.87 -7.04
CA PHE A 92 21.64 2.80 -7.03
C PHE A 92 22.77 2.43 -6.05
N ALA A 93 22.47 1.65 -5.01
CA ALA A 93 23.49 1.12 -4.10
C ALA A 93 24.31 0.00 -4.76
N GLY A 94 23.69 -0.87 -5.54
CA GLY A 94 24.35 -1.99 -6.23
C GLY A 94 25.19 -1.61 -7.45
N TRP A 95 25.09 -0.36 -7.94
CA TRP A 95 25.87 0.14 -9.09
C TRP A 95 27.22 0.76 -8.69
N ARG A 96 27.57 0.72 -7.39
CA ARG A 96 28.87 1.16 -6.86
C ARG A 96 29.79 -0.03 -6.64
#